data_AF-A0A371H2R4-F1
#
_entry.id   AF-A0A371H2R4-F1
#
_cell.length_a   1.000
_cell.length_b   1.000
_cell.length_c   1.000
_cell.angle_alpha   90.00
_cell.angle_beta   90.00
_cell.angle_gamma   90.00
#
_symmetry.space_group_name_H-M   'P 1'
#
loop_
_entity.id
_entity.type
_entity.pdbx_description
1 polymer ?
#
loop_
_entity_poly.entity_id
_entity_poly.type
_entity_poly.pdbx_seq_one_letter_code
_entity_poly.pdbx_strand_id
1 'polypeptide(L)'
;MGITMALEHQVKKLKGFGDSTLVIYQLHGEWETHDAKLILYHNNVMEMSEHFNKLTFHYIPWDKNQIVNALATLSSMLQLDQDEVEADDQPWYNDIKKYLESGAYPPGAIENDKRTLRWLVAGIFLRK
;
A
#
# COMPACT_ATOMS: atom_id res chain seq x y z
N MET A 1 7.74 2.64 -0.30
CA MET A 1 7.68 1.25 0.19
C MET A 1 7.67 0.21 -0.94
N GLY A 2 6.61 0.09 -1.75
CA GLY A 2 6.47 -1.07 -2.67
C GLY A 2 7.57 -1.24 -3.72
N ILE A 3 7.98 -0.15 -4.38
CA ILE A 3 9.05 -0.19 -5.40
C ILE A 3 10.41 -0.45 -4.76
N THR A 4 10.71 0.22 -3.63
CA THR A 4 11.95 0.03 -2.86
C THR A 4 12.12 -1.42 -2.42
N MET A 5 11.06 -2.05 -1.90
CA MET A 5 11.10 -3.45 -1.48
C MET A 5 11.29 -4.40 -2.67
N ALA A 6 10.69 -4.08 -3.83
CA ALA A 6 10.92 -4.85 -5.05
C ALA A 6 12.37 -4.74 -5.55
N LEU A 7 13.03 -3.58 -5.37
CA LEU A 7 14.46 -3.40 -5.66
C LEU A 7 15.35 -4.22 -4.71
N GLU A 8 15.07 -4.19 -3.41
CA GLU A 8 15.78 -5.00 -2.41
C GLU A 8 15.73 -6.50 -2.73
N HIS A 9 14.59 -6.96 -3.24
CA HIS A 9 14.40 -8.34 -3.67
C HIS A 9 14.85 -8.62 -5.13
N GLN A 10 15.55 -7.69 -5.77
CA GLN A 10 16.08 -7.82 -7.14
C GLN A 10 15.03 -8.24 -8.18
N VAL A 11 13.80 -7.76 -8.00
CA VAL A 11 12.69 -8.07 -8.90
C VAL A 11 12.96 -7.39 -10.25
N LYS A 12 13.07 -8.17 -11.33
CA LYS A 12 13.37 -7.64 -12.68
C LYS A 12 12.15 -7.13 -13.43
N LYS A 13 10.95 -7.56 -13.04
CA LYS A 13 9.68 -7.20 -13.68
C LYS A 13 8.66 -6.86 -12.61
N LEU A 14 8.20 -5.61 -12.59
CA LEU A 14 7.26 -5.13 -11.60
C LEU A 14 6.00 -4.59 -12.29
N LYS A 15 4.85 -5.07 -11.82
CA LYS A 15 3.54 -4.57 -12.24
C LYS A 15 2.90 -3.86 -11.05
N GLY A 16 2.94 -2.53 -11.08
CA GLY A 16 2.32 -1.68 -10.07
C GLY A 16 0.83 -1.50 -10.37
N PHE A 17 0.01 -1.59 -9.34
CA PHE A 17 -1.41 -1.27 -9.41
C PHE A 17 -1.71 -0.16 -8.42
N GLY A 18 -2.40 0.88 -8.87
CA GLY A 18 -2.79 2.01 -8.04
C GLY A 18 -4.16 2.54 -8.43
N ASP A 19 -4.80 3.21 -7.49
CA ASP A 19 -6.07 3.93 -7.68
C ASP A 19 -5.88 5.45 -7.80
N SER A 20 -4.66 5.94 -7.55
CA SER A 20 -4.33 7.35 -7.74
C SER A 20 -4.01 7.63 -9.21
N THR A 21 -5.03 8.11 -9.92
CA THR A 21 -4.93 8.47 -11.34
C THR A 21 -3.84 9.51 -11.57
N LEU A 22 -3.71 10.49 -10.66
CA LEU A 22 -2.67 11.52 -10.72
C LEU A 22 -1.26 10.93 -10.75
N VAL A 23 -0.97 10.01 -9.83
CA VAL A 23 0.36 9.37 -9.73
C VAL A 23 0.63 8.53 -10.97
N ILE A 24 -0.38 7.81 -11.46
CA ILE A 24 -0.23 7.00 -12.68
C ILE A 24 0.07 7.90 -13.88
N TYR A 25 -0.70 8.96 -14.09
CA TYR A 25 -0.49 9.88 -15.22
C TYR A 25 0.85 10.62 -15.16
N GLN A 26 1.31 10.99 -13.96
CA GLN A 26 2.63 11.57 -13.77
C GLN A 26 3.74 10.56 -14.13
N LEU A 27 3.61 9.29 -13.73
CA LEU A 27 4.60 8.25 -14.05
C LEU A 27 4.62 7.87 -15.53
N HIS A 28 3.51 8.06 -16.25
CA HIS A 28 3.47 7.90 -17.71
C HIS A 28 4.00 9.14 -18.47
N GLY A 29 4.34 10.23 -17.76
CA GLY A 29 4.80 11.48 -18.37
C GLY A 29 3.68 12.27 -19.08
N GLU A 30 2.41 11.90 -18.86
CA GLU A 30 1.27 12.56 -19.49
C GLU A 30 0.85 13.83 -18.75
N TRP A 31 1.29 14.01 -17.50
CA TRP A 31 0.95 15.13 -16.63
C TRP A 31 2.20 15.71 -15.94
N GLU A 32 2.42 17.01 -16.10
CA GLU A 32 3.48 17.76 -15.40
C GLU A 32 2.95 18.35 -14.08
N THR A 33 3.73 18.15 -13.00
CA THR A 33 3.46 18.76 -11.69
C THR A 33 4.38 19.94 -11.45
N HIS A 34 3.82 21.02 -10.91
CA HIS A 34 4.56 22.24 -10.55
C HIS A 34 4.92 22.27 -9.05
N ASP A 35 4.47 21.27 -8.29
CA ASP A 35 4.82 21.14 -6.88
C ASP A 35 6.20 20.49 -6.74
N ALA A 36 7.13 21.22 -6.11
CA ALA A 36 8.52 20.80 -5.94
C ALA A 36 8.67 19.44 -5.23
N LYS A 37 7.78 19.10 -4.29
CA LYS A 37 7.82 17.80 -3.59
C LYS A 37 7.39 16.69 -4.54
N LEU A 38 6.34 16.89 -5.32
CA LEU A 38 5.86 15.90 -6.29
C LEU A 38 6.87 15.68 -7.43
N ILE A 39 7.56 16.74 -7.88
CA ILE A 39 8.67 16.63 -8.84
C ILE A 39 9.78 15.73 -8.26
N LEU A 40 10.17 15.96 -7.01
CA LEU A 40 11.19 15.14 -6.34
C LEU A 40 10.76 13.67 -6.24
N TYR A 41 9.49 13.40 -5.89
CA TYR A 41 8.95 12.05 -5.84
C TYR A 41 8.94 11.39 -7.22
N HIS A 42 8.51 12.11 -8.26
CA HIS A 42 8.54 11.60 -9.63
C HIS A 42 9.96 11.23 -10.05
N ASN A 43 10.93 12.12 -9.86
CA ASN A 43 12.33 11.87 -10.21
C ASN A 43 12.89 10.64 -9.48
N ASN A 44 12.60 10.50 -8.19
CA ASN A 44 13.04 9.35 -7.40
C ASN A 44 12.45 8.02 -7.92
N VAL A 45 11.16 8.02 -8.29
CA VAL A 45 10.54 6.81 -8.86
C VAL A 45 11.07 6.52 -10.26
N MET A 46 11.38 7.53 -11.06
CA MET A 46 11.99 7.37 -12.38
C MET A 46 13.40 6.78 -12.29
N GLU A 47 14.25 7.26 -11.38
CA GLU A 47 15.57 6.69 -11.14
C GLU A 47 15.48 5.21 -10.68
N MET A 48 14.55 4.92 -9.77
CA MET A 48 14.25 3.53 -9.36
C MET A 48 13.74 2.68 -10.53
N SER A 49 13.05 3.27 -11.50
CA SER A 49 12.49 2.54 -12.64
C SER A 49 13.55 2.00 -13.60
N GLU A 50 14.71 2.66 -13.71
CA GLU A 50 15.82 2.24 -14.58
C GLU A 50 16.39 0.86 -14.20
N HIS A 51 16.23 0.48 -12.93
CA HIS A 51 16.70 -0.79 -12.41
C HIS A 51 15.78 -1.97 -12.77
N PHE A 52 14.60 -1.72 -13.33
CA PHE A 52 13.64 -2.74 -13.74
C PHE A 52 13.66 -2.96 -15.25
N ASN A 53 13.78 -4.22 -15.70
CA ASN A 53 13.67 -4.56 -17.12
C ASN A 53 12.27 -4.29 -17.69
N LYS A 54 11.24 -4.33 -16.84
CA LYS A 54 9.86 -4.02 -17.21
C LYS A 54 9.12 -3.51 -15.98
N LEU A 55 8.78 -2.23 -15.99
CA LEU A 55 7.92 -1.58 -15.01
C LEU A 55 6.65 -1.10 -15.71
N THR A 56 5.49 -1.52 -15.24
CA THR A 56 4.20 -1.07 -15.77
C THR A 56 3.26 -0.70 -14.65
N PHE A 57 2.64 0.48 -14.75
CA PHE A 57 1.63 0.93 -13.81
C PHE A 57 0.25 0.85 -14.46
N HIS A 58 -0.69 0.22 -13.74
CA HIS A 58 -2.06 0.10 -14.18
C HIS A 58 -3.01 0.70 -13.15
N TYR A 59 -3.98 1.45 -13.67
CA TYR A 59 -5.09 1.91 -12.87
C TYR A 59 -5.99 0.75 -12.50
N ILE A 60 -6.32 0.65 -11.22
CA ILE A 60 -7.36 -0.22 -10.71
C ILE A 60 -8.44 0.65 -10.07
N PRO A 61 -9.72 0.52 -10.48
CA PRO A 61 -10.84 1.15 -9.80
C PRO A 61 -10.84 0.83 -8.30
N TRP A 62 -11.22 1.80 -7.47
CA TRP A 62 -11.23 1.68 -6.00
C TRP A 62 -11.86 0.36 -5.50
N ASP A 63 -12.98 -0.05 -6.10
CA ASP A 63 -13.73 -1.26 -5.71
C ASP A 63 -12.94 -2.56 -5.93
N LYS A 64 -11.87 -2.52 -6.72
CA LYS A 64 -10.93 -3.63 -6.93
C LYS A 64 -9.62 -3.45 -6.17
N ASN A 65 -9.37 -2.26 -5.61
CA ASN A 65 -8.23 -1.97 -4.73
C ASN A 65 -8.56 -2.21 -3.24
N GLN A 66 -9.64 -2.94 -2.93
CA GLN A 66 -10.13 -3.16 -1.56
C GLN A 66 -9.07 -3.73 -0.61
N ILE A 67 -8.20 -4.62 -1.11
CA ILE A 67 -7.13 -5.21 -0.29
C ILE A 67 -6.09 -4.16 0.11
N VAL A 68 -5.69 -3.28 -0.82
CA VAL A 68 -4.72 -2.20 -0.53
C VAL A 68 -5.35 -1.16 0.37
N ASN A 69 -6.62 -0.82 0.16
CA ASN A 69 -7.34 0.10 1.03
C ASN A 69 -7.52 -0.49 2.45
N ALA A 70 -7.82 -1.78 2.55
CA ALA A 70 -7.82 -2.50 3.83
C ALA A 70 -6.46 -2.41 4.51
N LEU A 71 -5.38 -2.61 3.75
CA LEU A 71 -4.01 -2.54 4.22
C LEU A 71 -3.64 -1.14 4.74
N ALA A 72 -3.99 -0.09 3.99
CA ALA A 72 -3.73 1.28 4.37
C ALA A 72 -4.53 1.68 5.62
N THR A 73 -5.79 1.27 5.71
CA THR A 73 -6.59 1.46 6.92
C THR A 73 -5.99 0.70 8.10
N LEU A 74 -5.61 -0.57 7.94
CA LEU A 74 -4.95 -1.36 8.98
C LEU A 74 -3.64 -0.73 9.44
N SER A 75 -2.82 -0.26 8.50
CA SER A 75 -1.57 0.44 8.80
C SER A 75 -1.80 1.75 9.56
N SER A 76 -2.90 2.45 9.28
CA SER A 76 -3.29 3.67 10.00
C SER A 76 -3.83 3.36 11.40
N MET A 77 -4.52 2.24 11.58
CA MET A 77 -5.00 1.77 12.89
C MET A 77 -3.85 1.40 13.81
N LEU A 78 -2.80 0.84 13.23
CA LEU A 78 -1.62 0.37 13.96
C LEU A 78 -0.69 1.51 14.38
N GLN A 79 -1.04 2.79 14.16
CA GLN A 79 -0.24 3.99 14.45
C GLN A 79 1.24 3.65 14.51
N LEU A 80 1.86 3.48 13.34
CA LEU A 80 3.31 3.43 13.26
C LEU A 80 3.83 4.81 13.65
N ASP A 81 3.89 5.09 14.96
CA ASP A 81 4.83 6.05 15.51
C ASP A 81 6.19 5.54 15.06
N GLN A 82 6.74 6.20 14.03
CA GLN A 82 8.05 5.87 13.46
C GLN A 82 9.18 6.02 14.50
N ASP A 83 8.87 6.46 15.71
CA ASP A 83 9.78 6.70 16.82
C ASP A 83 9.84 5.55 17.85
N GLU A 84 8.94 4.54 17.81
CA GLU A 84 9.02 3.35 18.68
C GLU A 84 9.21 2.07 17.87
N VAL A 85 10.37 1.96 17.22
CA VAL A 85 10.94 0.64 16.88
C VAL A 85 11.65 0.10 18.13
N GLU A 86 10.91 -0.06 19.23
CA GLU A 86 11.36 -0.89 20.36
C GLU A 86 10.64 -2.23 20.31
N ALA A 87 11.39 -3.23 19.85
CA ALA A 87 11.29 -4.64 20.25
C ALA A 87 9.92 -5.32 20.11
N ASP A 88 9.44 -5.47 18.88
CA ASP A 88 9.00 -6.79 18.44
C ASP A 88 9.46 -6.97 17.00
N ASP A 89 10.31 -7.96 16.73
CA ASP A 89 10.77 -8.38 15.40
C ASP A 89 9.61 -8.99 14.58
N GLN A 90 8.41 -8.42 14.71
CA GLN A 90 7.19 -8.97 14.19
C GLN A 90 6.66 -8.02 13.11
N PRO A 91 6.89 -8.36 11.83
CA PRO A 91 6.40 -7.59 10.71
C PRO A 91 4.92 -7.22 10.87
N TRP A 92 4.57 -5.98 10.52
CA TRP A 92 3.21 -5.42 10.55
C TRP A 92 2.12 -6.29 9.88
N TYR A 93 2.49 -7.25 9.03
CA TYR A 93 1.55 -8.21 8.44
C TYR A 93 1.05 -9.27 9.45
N ASN A 94 1.73 -9.47 10.59
CA ASN A 94 1.39 -10.49 11.57
C ASN A 94 0.10 -10.16 12.33
N ASP A 95 -0.15 -8.89 12.66
CA ASP A 95 -1.43 -8.49 13.26
C ASP A 95 -2.60 -8.67 12.30
N ILE A 96 -2.36 -8.41 11.02
CA ILE A 96 -3.34 -8.63 9.95
C ILE A 96 -3.61 -10.13 9.78
N LYS A 97 -2.55 -10.95 9.76
CA LYS A 97 -2.66 -12.41 9.70
C LYS A 97 -3.43 -12.95 10.90
N LYS A 98 -3.12 -12.46 12.11
CA LYS A 98 -3.80 -12.83 13.36
C LYS A 98 -5.27 -12.43 13.36
N TYR A 99 -5.63 -11.26 12.82
CA TYR A 99 -7.03 -10.87 12.61
C TYR A 99 -7.76 -11.80 11.65
N LEU A 100 -7.14 -12.16 10.52
CA LEU A 100 -7.73 -13.08 9.55
C LEU A 100 -7.91 -14.50 10.11
N GLU A 101 -7.00 -14.96 10.97
CA GLU A 101 -7.04 -16.30 11.58
C GLU A 101 -7.97 -16.39 12.78
N SER A 102 -7.99 -15.36 13.64
CA SER A 102 -8.72 -15.37 14.92
C SER A 102 -10.02 -14.57 14.92
N GLY A 103 -10.22 -13.66 13.95
CA GLY A 103 -11.30 -12.69 13.94
C GLY A 103 -11.20 -11.59 15.02
N ALA A 104 -10.12 -11.59 15.81
CA ALA A 104 -9.91 -10.65 16.92
C ALA A 104 -9.11 -9.43 16.47
N TYR A 105 -9.60 -8.24 16.82
CA TYR A 105 -8.97 -6.97 16.45
C TYR A 105 -7.69 -6.68 17.24
N PRO A 106 -6.70 -5.99 16.66
CA PRO A 106 -5.50 -5.58 17.38
C PRO A 106 -5.83 -4.60 18.52
N PRO A 107 -5.08 -4.65 19.63
CA PRO A 107 -5.21 -3.71 20.73
C PRO A 107 -4.91 -2.28 20.22
N GLY A 108 -5.80 -1.32 20.52
CA GLY A 108 -5.70 0.06 20.02
C GLY A 108 -6.62 0.41 18.84
N ALA A 109 -7.27 -0.59 18.21
CA ALA A 109 -8.19 -0.35 17.10
C ALA A 109 -9.44 0.46 17.48
N ILE A 110 -9.68 1.58 16.77
CA ILE A 110 -10.84 2.46 16.94
C ILE A 110 -12.08 1.81 16.29
N GLU A 111 -13.29 2.05 16.84
CA GLU A 111 -14.53 1.41 16.35
C GLU A 111 -14.84 1.71 14.88
N ASN A 112 -14.52 2.91 14.38
CA ASN A 112 -14.66 3.24 12.96
C ASN A 112 -13.83 2.30 12.09
N ASP A 113 -12.61 2.01 12.51
CA ASP A 113 -11.70 1.20 11.74
C ASP A 113 -12.07 -0.29 11.85
N LYS A 114 -12.55 -0.74 13.03
CA LYS A 114 -13.15 -2.07 13.21
C LYS A 114 -14.35 -2.27 12.28
N ARG A 115 -15.21 -1.25 12.15
CA ARG A 115 -16.36 -1.27 11.23
C ARG A 115 -15.92 -1.36 9.77
N THR A 116 -14.89 -0.60 9.39
CA THR A 116 -14.29 -0.66 8.04
C THR A 116 -13.73 -2.05 7.77
N LEU A 117 -13.05 -2.68 8.73
CA LEU A 117 -12.58 -4.06 8.60
C LEU A 117 -13.72 -5.07 8.44
N ARG A 118 -14.81 -4.97 9.22
CA ARG A 118 -15.99 -5.83 9.02
C ARG A 118 -16.54 -5.71 7.61
N TRP A 119 -16.61 -4.47 7.09
CA TRP A 119 -17.08 -4.21 5.73
C TRP A 119 -16.13 -4.78 4.67
N LEU A 120 -14.81 -4.66 4.87
CA LEU A 120 -13.80 -5.21 3.96
C LEU A 120 -13.77 -6.74 3.96
N VAL A 121 -13.82 -7.39 5.12
CA VAL A 121 -13.91 -8.86 5.23
C VAL A 121 -15.18 -9.36 4.56
N ALA A 122 -16.32 -8.68 4.78
CA ALA A 122 -17.57 -9.01 4.09
C ALA A 122 -17.46 -8.80 2.57
N GLY A 123 -16.77 -7.75 2.10
CA GLY A 123 -16.59 -7.46 0.67
C GLY A 123 -15.63 -8.43 -0.05
N ILE A 124 -14.56 -8.86 0.63
CA ILE A 124 -13.50 -9.71 0.07
C ILE A 124 -13.86 -11.20 0.14
N PHE A 125 -14.45 -11.67 1.25
CA PHE A 125 -14.70 -13.11 1.46
C PHE A 125 -16.11 -13.57 1.07
N LEU A 126 -17.10 -12.68 0.93
CA LEU A 126 -18.47 -13.07 0.54
C LEU A 126 -18.78 -12.98 -0.96
N ARG A 127 -17.86 -12.48 -1.80
CA ARG A 127 -17.98 -12.62 -3.26
C ARG A 127 -17.29 -13.90 -3.71
N LYS A 128 -18.00 -15.02 -3.60
CA LYS A 128 -17.64 -16.30 -4.20
C LYS A 128 -18.43 -16.52 -5.49
#